data_AF-A0A0V1FRP8-F1
#
_entry.id   AF-A0A0V1FRP8-F1
#
_cell.length_a   1.000
_cell.length_b   1.000
_cell.length_c   1.000
_cell.angle_alpha   90.00
_cell.angle_beta   90.00
_cell.angle_gamma   90.00
#
_symmetry.space_group_name_H-M   'P 1'
#
loop_
_entity.id
_entity.type
_entity.pdbx_description
1 polymer ?
#
loop_
_entity_poly.entity_id
_entity_poly.type
_entity_poly.pdbx_seq_one_letter_code
_entity_poly.pdbx_strand_id
1 'polypeptide(L)'
;MPADEDGNPYRIPKNRLHRFLKRLGIQYPHLGVISFVTAGTLFLFSPYLYHVYQYLTMDPEEYKEYYDAVYKRNILRARYGEGMNFFWFTFNLQSAERIEEQKIAFKKLMEKRQASIQECLDSCEE
;
A
#
# COMPACT_ATOMS: atom_id res chain seq x y z
N MET A 1 -2.67 -23.51 -14.08
CA MET A 1 -2.56 -24.98 -14.15
C MET A 1 -3.94 -25.51 -14.48
N PRO A 2 -4.10 -26.44 -15.43
CA PRO A 2 -5.41 -26.91 -15.84
C PRO A 2 -6.09 -27.56 -14.63
N ALA A 3 -7.35 -27.21 -14.42
CA ALA A 3 -8.21 -27.87 -13.46
C ALA A 3 -8.54 -29.25 -14.06
N ASP A 4 -7.91 -30.29 -13.54
CA ASP A 4 -8.14 -31.67 -13.98
C ASP A 4 -9.61 -32.03 -13.77
N GLU A 5 -10.31 -32.30 -14.88
CA GLU A 5 -11.74 -32.63 -15.00
C GLU A 5 -12.12 -34.03 -14.48
N ASP A 6 -11.35 -34.61 -13.57
CA ASP A 6 -11.68 -35.91 -12.99
C ASP A 6 -12.41 -35.68 -11.67
N GLY A 7 -13.74 -35.69 -11.69
CA GLY A 7 -14.64 -35.56 -10.53
C GLY A 7 -14.53 -36.67 -9.47
N ASN A 8 -13.36 -37.29 -9.31
CA ASN A 8 -13.06 -38.33 -8.34
C ASN A 8 -12.51 -37.72 -7.03
N PRO A 9 -13.31 -37.66 -5.95
CA PRO A 9 -12.92 -37.03 -4.69
C PRO A 9 -11.81 -37.78 -3.94
N TYR A 10 -11.46 -39.00 -4.35
CA TYR A 10 -10.52 -39.88 -3.66
C TYR A 10 -9.08 -39.83 -4.22
N ARG A 11 -8.79 -39.06 -5.27
CA ARG A 11 -7.43 -38.97 -5.82
C ARG A 11 -6.53 -38.20 -4.85
N ILE A 12 -5.54 -38.89 -4.26
CA ILE A 12 -4.60 -38.28 -3.32
C ILE A 12 -3.62 -37.38 -4.10
N PRO A 13 -3.59 -36.06 -3.83
CA PRO A 13 -2.72 -35.14 -4.55
C PRO A 13 -1.24 -35.44 -4.28
N LYS A 14 -0.42 -35.53 -5.34
CA LYS A 14 1.02 -35.84 -5.21
C LYS A 14 1.78 -34.77 -4.41
N ASN A 15 1.37 -33.49 -4.51
CA ASN A 15 1.99 -32.37 -3.80
C ASN A 15 1.86 -32.48 -2.27
N ARG A 16 3.02 -32.47 -1.60
CA ARG A 16 3.12 -32.54 -0.13
C ARG A 16 2.46 -31.33 0.55
N LEU A 17 2.68 -30.13 -0.01
CA LEU A 17 2.15 -28.88 0.54
C LEU A 17 0.61 -28.82 0.44
N HIS A 18 0.04 -29.25 -0.68
CA HIS A 18 -1.41 -29.31 -0.83
C HIS A 18 -2.06 -30.35 0.08
N ARG A 19 -1.42 -31.52 0.29
CA ARG A 19 -1.86 -32.50 1.31
C ARG A 19 -1.83 -31.91 2.73
N PHE A 20 -0.77 -31.16 3.05
CA PHE A 20 -0.61 -30.52 4.35
C PHE A 20 -1.69 -29.46 4.59
N LEU A 21 -1.91 -28.55 3.63
CA LEU A 21 -2.97 -27.54 3.72
C LEU A 21 -4.37 -28.15 3.81
N LYS A 22 -4.64 -29.23 3.06
CA LYS A 22 -5.92 -29.95 3.14
C LYS A 22 -6.13 -30.58 4.52
N ARG A 23 -5.09 -31.15 5.15
CA ARG A 23 -5.19 -31.67 6.53
C ARG A 23 -5.40 -30.56 7.55
N LEU A 24 -4.67 -29.44 7.42
CA LEU A 24 -4.86 -28.29 8.30
C LEU A 24 -6.26 -27.67 8.19
N GLY A 25 -6.83 -27.60 6.98
CA GLY A 25 -8.15 -27.02 6.76
C GLY A 25 -9.31 -27.96 7.10
N ILE A 26 -9.21 -29.25 6.79
CA ILE A 26 -10.33 -30.20 6.88
C ILE A 26 -10.23 -31.09 8.12
N GLN A 27 -9.03 -31.60 8.43
CA GLN A 27 -8.85 -32.58 9.51
C GLN A 27 -8.66 -31.90 10.86
N TYR A 28 -8.07 -30.70 10.88
CA TYR A 28 -7.82 -29.94 12.10
C TYR A 28 -8.19 -28.45 11.94
N PRO A 29 -9.47 -28.13 11.74
CA PRO A 29 -9.92 -26.78 11.40
C PRO A 29 -9.50 -25.73 12.44
N HIS A 30 -9.52 -26.08 13.73
CA HIS A 30 -9.07 -25.18 14.80
C HIS A 30 -7.56 -24.87 14.71
N LEU A 31 -6.71 -25.87 14.44
CA LEU A 31 -5.28 -25.65 14.26
C LEU A 31 -4.98 -24.82 13.00
N GLY A 32 -5.73 -25.06 11.91
CA GLY A 32 -5.69 -24.23 10.71
C GLY A 32 -6.00 -22.77 11.04
N VAL A 33 -7.15 -22.49 11.65
CA VAL A 33 -7.56 -21.13 12.03
C VAL A 33 -6.55 -20.47 12.96
N ILE A 34 -6.13 -21.16 14.02
CA ILE A 34 -5.12 -20.63 14.96
C ILE A 34 -3.84 -20.27 14.21
N SER A 35 -3.33 -21.16 13.35
CA SER A 35 -2.10 -20.91 12.61
C SER A 35 -2.19 -19.66 11.70
N PHE A 36 -3.30 -19.50 10.98
CA PHE A 36 -3.52 -18.31 10.13
C PHE A 36 -3.69 -17.03 10.95
N VAL A 37 -4.41 -17.08 12.06
CA VAL A 37 -4.58 -15.92 12.96
C VAL A 37 -3.25 -15.54 13.61
N THR A 38 -2.47 -16.52 14.09
CA THR A 38 -1.14 -16.26 14.67
C THR A 38 -0.16 -15.73 13.64
N ALA A 39 -0.16 -16.26 12.42
CA ALA A 39 0.69 -15.76 11.34
C ALA A 39 0.27 -14.34 10.91
N GLY A 40 -1.03 -14.08 10.81
CA GLY A 40 -1.57 -12.77 10.47
C GLY A 40 -1.26 -11.71 11.54
N THR A 41 -1.42 -12.06 12.82
CA THR A 41 -1.08 -11.16 13.93
C THR A 41 0.43 -10.90 13.97
N LEU A 42 1.29 -11.92 13.86
CA LEU A 42 2.74 -11.73 13.78
C LEU A 42 3.15 -10.85 12.61
N PHE A 43 2.52 -11.01 11.44
CA PHE A 43 2.78 -10.17 10.28
C PHE A 43 2.37 -8.70 10.55
N LEU A 44 1.21 -8.48 11.15
CA LEU A 44 0.72 -7.15 11.55
C LEU A 44 1.63 -6.47 12.59
N PHE A 45 2.18 -7.23 13.54
CA PHE A 45 3.08 -6.73 14.58
C PHE A 45 4.55 -6.64 14.16
N SER A 46 4.95 -7.26 13.05
CA SER A 46 6.33 -7.21 12.55
C SER A 46 6.92 -5.80 12.39
N PRO A 47 6.19 -4.78 11.89
CA PRO A 47 6.73 -3.43 11.76
C PRO A 47 6.97 -2.79 13.12
N TYR A 48 6.11 -3.11 14.10
CA TYR A 48 6.23 -2.62 15.47
C TYR A 48 7.47 -3.21 16.15
N LEU A 49 7.69 -4.52 16.02
CA LEU A 49 8.89 -5.18 16.55
C LEU A 49 10.18 -4.60 15.93
N TYR A 50 10.16 -4.30 14.64
CA TYR A 50 11.27 -3.63 13.97
C TYR A 50 11.51 -2.22 14.52
N HIS A 51 10.45 -1.45 14.76
CA HIS A 51 10.53 -0.11 15.35
C HIS A 51 11.12 -0.14 16.77
N VAL A 52 10.70 -1.11 17.58
CA VAL A 52 11.21 -1.33 18.94
C VAL A 52 12.67 -1.75 18.90
N TYR A 53 13.07 -2.61 17.96
CA TYR A 53 14.47 -2.97 17.77
C TYR A 53 15.32 -1.72 17.48
N GLN A 54 14.91 -0.88 16.52
CA GLN A 54 15.65 0.35 16.19
C GLN A 54 15.75 1.32 17.37
N TYR A 55 14.69 1.45 18.17
CA TYR A 55 14.71 2.26 19.39
C TYR A 55 15.76 1.80 20.42
N LEU A 56 16.01 0.49 20.50
CA LEU A 56 16.96 -0.06 21.47
C LEU A 56 18.40 -0.05 20.96
N THR A 57 18.61 -0.02 19.64
CA THR A 57 19.95 -0.16 19.03
C THR A 57 20.55 1.12 18.48
N MET A 58 19.75 2.16 18.21
CA MET A 58 20.22 3.44 17.67
C MET A 58 20.48 4.47 18.77
N ASP A 59 21.40 5.39 18.49
CA ASP A 59 21.60 6.57 19.33
C ASP A 59 20.35 7.48 19.30
N PRO A 60 20.08 8.25 20.37
CA PRO A 60 18.86 9.03 20.49
C PRO A 60 18.68 10.10 19.39
N GLU A 61 19.78 10.65 18.86
CA GLU A 61 19.74 11.58 17.74
C GLU A 61 19.41 10.88 16.42
N GLU A 62 20.04 9.75 16.14
CA GLU A 62 19.77 8.92 14.95
C GLU A 62 18.35 8.36 14.97
N TYR A 63 17.86 7.94 16.14
CA TYR A 63 16.49 7.47 16.30
C TYR A 63 15.47 8.56 16.00
N LYS A 64 15.75 9.81 16.38
CA LYS A 64 14.88 10.95 16.09
C LYS A 64 14.77 11.20 14.59
N GLU A 65 15.89 11.17 13.88
CA GLU A 65 15.91 11.31 12.42
C GLU A 65 15.19 10.15 11.72
N TYR A 66 15.41 8.91 12.19
CA TYR A 66 14.69 7.74 11.72
C TYR A 66 13.18 7.87 11.93
N TYR A 67 12.76 8.27 13.12
CA TYR A 67 11.34 8.46 13.47
C TYR A 67 10.68 9.53 12.58
N ASP A 68 11.36 10.66 12.37
CA ASP A 68 10.87 11.73 11.49
C ASP A 68 10.76 11.27 10.03
N ALA A 69 11.71 10.47 9.55
CA ALA A 69 11.65 9.87 8.21
C ALA A 69 10.48 8.87 8.06
N VAL A 70 10.25 8.03 9.08
CA VAL A 70 9.11 7.08 9.10
C VAL A 70 7.79 7.84 9.16
N TYR A 71 7.69 8.88 9.98
CA TYR A 71 6.50 9.72 10.09
C TYR A 71 6.15 10.41 8.76
N LYS A 72 7.14 11.01 8.09
CA LYS A 72 6.97 11.58 6.75
C LYS A 72 6.48 10.55 5.74
N ARG A 73 7.09 9.36 5.71
CA ARG A 73 6.66 8.25 4.84
C ARG A 73 5.21 7.83 5.13
N ASN A 74 4.81 7.73 6.39
CA ASN A 74 3.44 7.36 6.76
C ASN A 74 2.42 8.43 6.35
N ILE A 75 2.75 9.72 6.49
CA ILE A 75 1.91 10.82 6.01
C ILE A 75 1.75 10.75 4.48
N LEU A 76 2.85 10.60 3.76
CA LEU A 76 2.84 10.51 2.30
C LEU A 76 2.04 9.30 1.84
N ARG A 77 2.21 8.15 2.51
CA ARG A 77 1.42 6.95 2.25
C ARG A 77 -0.08 7.16 2.50
N ALA A 78 -0.45 7.82 3.59
CA ALA A 78 -1.85 8.08 3.94
C ALA A 78 -2.52 9.13 3.03
N ARG A 79 -1.78 10.16 2.60
CA ARG A 79 -2.30 11.26 1.77
C ARG A 79 -2.27 10.96 0.28
N TYR A 80 -1.25 10.25 -0.18
CA TYR A 80 -0.90 10.14 -1.60
C TYR A 80 -0.78 8.69 -2.09
N GLY A 81 -0.90 7.72 -1.18
CA GLY A 81 -0.71 6.29 -1.50
C GLY A 81 0.75 5.91 -1.78
N GLU A 82 1.70 6.85 -1.61
CA GLU A 82 3.11 6.62 -1.89
C GLU A 82 3.69 5.50 -1.01
N GLY A 83 4.40 4.56 -1.63
CA GLY A 83 5.02 3.44 -0.92
C GLY A 83 4.07 2.28 -0.57
N MET A 84 2.84 2.24 -1.10
CA MET A 84 2.02 1.04 -1.07
C MET A 84 2.43 0.05 -2.16
N ASN A 85 3.29 -0.90 -1.80
CA ASN A 85 3.58 -2.06 -2.64
C ASN A 85 2.44 -3.08 -2.48
N PHE A 86 1.51 -3.11 -3.42
CA PHE A 86 0.67 -4.31 -3.60
C PHE A 86 1.49 -5.35 -4.38
N PHE A 87 1.28 -6.63 -4.08
CA PHE A 87 2.03 -7.79 -4.60
C PHE A 87 2.26 -7.83 -6.13
N TRP A 88 1.57 -7.00 -6.92
CA TRP A 88 1.68 -6.95 -8.38
C TRP A 88 1.75 -5.52 -8.98
N PHE A 89 1.63 -4.46 -8.18
CA PHE A 89 1.68 -3.07 -8.66
C PHE A 89 2.07 -2.10 -7.53
N THR A 90 3.05 -1.23 -7.80
CA THR A 90 3.36 -0.06 -6.95
C THR A 90 2.44 1.08 -7.37
N PHE A 91 1.37 1.31 -6.63
CA PHE A 91 0.48 2.44 -6.89
C PHE A 91 1.12 3.73 -6.35
N ASN A 92 1.89 4.43 -7.19
CA ASN A 92 2.08 5.88 -7.03
C ASN A 92 0.91 6.57 -7.74
N LEU A 93 -0.30 6.43 -7.20
CA LEU A 93 -1.53 6.92 -7.85
C LEU A 93 -1.51 8.46 -7.97
N GLN A 94 -0.85 9.14 -7.03
CA GLN A 94 -0.65 10.59 -7.06
C GLN A 94 0.61 10.95 -6.27
N SER A 95 1.81 10.88 -6.87
CA SER A 95 2.99 11.37 -6.14
C SER A 95 2.82 12.85 -5.75
N ALA A 96 3.36 13.26 -4.61
CA ALA A 96 3.30 14.64 -4.12
C ALA A 96 3.80 15.62 -5.20
N GLU A 97 4.86 15.24 -5.92
CA GLU A 97 5.41 15.96 -7.07
C GLU A 97 4.37 16.14 -8.18
N ARG A 98 3.63 15.08 -8.56
CA ARG A 98 2.59 15.19 -9.59
C ARG A 98 1.41 16.05 -9.17
N ILE A 99 1.06 16.07 -7.89
CA ILE A 99 0.00 16.95 -7.38
C ILE A 99 0.45 18.41 -7.42
N GLU A 100 1.71 18.70 -7.10
CA GLU A 100 2.26 20.04 -7.21
C GLU A 100 2.33 20.51 -8.67
N GLU A 101 2.77 19.66 -9.59
CA GLU A 101 2.74 19.93 -11.02
C GLU A 101 1.34 20.23 -11.53
N GLN A 102 0.34 19.43 -11.13
CA GLN A 102 -1.06 19.66 -11.50
C GLN A 102 -1.62 20.95 -10.90
N LYS A 103 -1.26 21.30 -9.66
CA LYS A 103 -1.65 22.57 -9.03
C LYS A 103 -1.05 23.78 -9.77
N ILE A 104 0.22 23.70 -10.16
CA ILE A 104 0.89 24.77 -10.91
C ILE A 104 0.27 24.90 -12.31
N ALA A 105 0.01 23.78 -13.00
CA ALA A 105 -0.65 23.77 -14.30
C ALA A 105 -2.06 24.38 -14.23
N PHE A 106 -2.83 24.05 -13.19
CA PHE A 106 -4.18 24.58 -12.98
C PHE A 106 -4.17 26.10 -12.68
N LYS A 107 -3.24 26.59 -11.84
CA LYS A 107 -3.10 28.03 -11.58
C LYS A 107 -2.83 28.82 -12.85
N LYS A 108 -1.87 28.37 -13.67
CA LYS A 108 -1.56 29.01 -14.96
C LYS A 108 -2.75 29.01 -15.92
N LEU A 109 -3.59 27.98 -15.90
CA LEU A 109 -4.79 27.88 -16.73
C LEU A 109 -5.87 28.85 -16.25
N MET A 110 -6.03 29.02 -14.93
CA MET A 110 -6.96 29.98 -14.33
C MET A 110 -6.53 31.43 -14.57
N GLU A 111 -5.25 31.74 -14.46
CA GLU A 111 -4.70 33.08 -14.79
C GLU A 111 -4.96 33.45 -16.26
N LYS A 112 -4.73 32.51 -17.19
CA LYS A 112 -5.06 32.71 -18.61
C LYS A 112 -6.55 32.94 -18.84
N ARG A 113 -7.42 32.21 -18.13
CA ARG A 113 -8.87 32.42 -18.24
C ARG A 113 -9.30 33.79 -17.71
N GLN A 114 -8.74 34.22 -16.58
CA GLN A 114 -9.02 35.56 -16.04
C GLN A 114 -8.58 36.65 -17.00
N ALA A 115 -7.38 36.53 -17.59
CA ALA A 115 -6.91 37.47 -18.61
C ALA A 115 -7.85 37.52 -19.83
N SER A 116 -8.29 36.36 -20.35
CA SER A 116 -9.23 36.33 -21.49
C SER A 116 -10.62 36.90 -21.17
N ILE A 117 -11.08 36.77 -19.91
CA ILE A 117 -12.36 37.34 -19.47
C ILE A 117 -12.23 38.86 -19.34
N GLN A 118 -11.11 39.35 -18.83
CA GLN A 118 -10.81 40.78 -18.72
C GLN A 118 -10.73 41.43 -20.11
N GLU A 119 -9.98 40.84 -21.05
CA GLU A 119 -9.92 41.31 -22.45
C GLU A 119 -11.30 41.36 -23.12
N CYS A 120 -12.16 40.37 -22.83
CA CYS A 120 -13.52 40.33 -23.38
C CYS A 120 -14.43 41.41 -22.77
N LEU A 121 -14.31 41.67 -21.46
CA LEU A 121 -15.03 42.75 -20.78
C LEU A 121 -14.57 44.13 -21.28
N ASP A 122 -13.27 44.34 -21.40
CA ASP A 122 -12.68 45.58 -21.91
C ASP A 122 -13.10 45.83 -23.37
N SER A 123 -13.23 44.78 -24.19
CA SER A 123 -13.74 44.87 -25.57
C SER A 123 -15.26 45.11 -25.70
N CYS A 124 -16.02 44.97 -24.60
CA CYS A 124 -17.46 45.24 -24.57
C CYS A 124 -17.78 46.66 -24.03
N GLU A 125 -16.79 47.35 -23.46
CA GLU A 125 -16.92 48.73 -22.97
C GLU A 125 -16.45 49.80 -24.00
N GLU A 126 -15.87 49.38 -25.14
CA GLU A 126 -15.62 50.23 -26.33
C GLU A 126 -16.78 50.19 -27.34
#